data_AF-A0A1Q9PDN3-F1
#
_entry.id   AF-A0A1Q9PDN3-F1
#
_cell.length_a   1.000
_cell.length_b   1.000
_cell.length_c   1.000
_cell.angle_alpha   90.00
_cell.angle_beta   90.00
_cell.angle_gamma   90.00
#
_symmetry.space_group_name_H-M   'P 1'
#
loop_
_entity.id
_entity.type
_entity.pdbx_description
1 polymer ?
#
loop_
_entity_poly.entity_id
_entity_poly.type
_entity_poly.pdbx_seq_one_letter_code
_entity_poly.pdbx_strand_id
1 'polypeptide(L)'
;VLVLVIFIASSVSPAQTIYKDNKTEEIGLSQNNENNPPVLIEKGPIQKSILYYDGSIIELQTEVVSQLISDSDPTVMTLEDLKAIVYSRRESFENEQEIVVVNNNNPRSGLNIVFNTDGSVPAGALVALGDCETYLENLFGDPITVTANVAFADLPSGILGQTSVYYAGSVTWTNSRNGLQNDMDYDDVIQNWLPSGSTIPVRYNDDSSTITNENRVFWSKANYRAVIGTVSGIVGAITLNTDYTWDYDPSNGVSGFSFNDVMLHEVGHDLGFLSYAEEWLQGDNDIYTLDIFRFKRTDGAYDYNPDTYAEFQTTPRLVDYNKDSVSDIIDAEHRMSDGDPYQASHFYYTINALMAPAIGSGETNYPNYMTTADIKNNHLNPPYSRSLISSDISSCAHNAVF
;
A
#
# COMPACT_ATOMS: atom_id res chain seq x y z
N VAL A 1 -19.87 45.76 -24.85
CA VAL A 1 -19.47 45.59 -23.44
C VAL A 1 -18.92 44.18 -23.32
N LEU A 2 -17.59 44.05 -23.40
CA LEU A 2 -16.88 42.78 -23.38
C LEU A 2 -16.62 42.44 -21.91
N VAL A 3 -17.22 41.36 -21.40
CA VAL A 3 -17.04 40.92 -20.02
C VAL A 3 -15.77 40.08 -19.95
N LEU A 4 -14.71 40.67 -19.42
CA LEU A 4 -13.45 40.02 -19.11
C LEU A 4 -13.63 39.21 -17.81
N VAL A 5 -13.71 37.89 -17.92
CA VAL A 5 -13.70 36.96 -16.78
C VAL A 5 -12.25 36.67 -16.45
N ILE A 6 -11.73 37.26 -15.38
CA ILE A 6 -10.39 36.99 -14.85
C ILE A 6 -10.52 35.79 -13.92
N PHE A 7 -9.97 34.64 -14.33
CA PHE A 7 -9.69 33.54 -13.41
C PHE A 7 -8.43 33.88 -12.62
N ILE A 8 -8.62 34.19 -11.33
CA ILE A 8 -7.51 34.29 -10.39
C ILE A 8 -7.24 32.85 -9.92
N ALA A 9 -6.26 32.20 -10.55
CA ALA A 9 -5.66 31.00 -9.99
C ALA A 9 -4.82 31.42 -8.77
N SER A 10 -5.41 31.33 -7.58
CA SER A 10 -4.63 31.41 -6.35
C SER A 10 -3.84 30.11 -6.21
N SER A 11 -2.53 30.18 -6.44
CA SER A 11 -1.59 29.18 -5.95
C SER A 11 -1.60 29.25 -4.42
N VAL A 12 -2.54 28.56 -3.80
CA VAL A 12 -2.48 28.27 -2.37
C VAL A 12 -1.31 27.29 -2.25
N SER A 13 -0.22 27.68 -1.59
CA SER A 13 0.75 26.69 -1.12
C SER A 13 -0.04 25.65 -0.33
N PRO A 14 0.28 24.35 -0.39
CA PRO A 14 -0.36 23.37 0.47
C PRO A 14 -0.21 23.90 1.89
N ALA A 15 -1.34 24.30 2.48
CA ALA A 15 -1.37 24.71 3.86
C ALA A 15 -0.89 23.47 4.62
N GLN A 16 0.32 23.54 5.19
CA GLN A 16 0.71 22.69 6.30
C GLN A 16 -0.43 22.81 7.30
N THR A 17 -1.34 21.85 7.25
CA THR A 17 -2.39 21.72 8.25
C THR A 17 -1.64 21.22 9.44
N ILE A 18 -1.17 22.17 10.25
CA ILE A 18 -0.51 21.92 11.52
C ILE A 18 -1.47 20.97 12.27
N TYR A 19 -1.03 19.72 12.44
CA TYR A 19 -1.69 18.68 13.22
C TYR A 19 -1.71 19.18 14.67
N LYS A 20 -2.70 20.00 15.03
CA LYS A 20 -2.95 20.41 16.40
C LYS A 20 -4.12 19.60 16.93
N ASP A 21 -3.79 18.61 17.75
CA ASP A 21 -4.64 17.97 18.75
C ASP A 21 -6.02 17.49 18.28
N ASN A 22 -6.04 16.40 17.50
CA ASN A 22 -7.03 15.37 17.77
C ASN A 22 -6.30 14.29 18.55
N LYS A 23 -6.52 14.24 19.87
CA LYS A 23 -6.06 13.11 20.69
C LYS A 23 -6.61 11.85 20.04
N THR A 24 -5.73 11.07 19.43
CA THR A 24 -6.03 9.75 18.88
C THR A 24 -6.60 8.92 20.03
N GLU A 25 -7.85 8.47 19.89
CA GLU A 25 -8.36 7.42 20.77
C GLU A 25 -7.62 6.14 20.35
N GLU A 26 -6.95 5.48 21.30
CA GLU A 26 -6.40 4.13 21.12
C GLU A 26 -7.60 3.16 21.12
N ILE A 27 -7.81 2.44 20.01
CA ILE A 27 -9.10 1.78 19.74
C ILE A 27 -9.03 0.27 19.86
N GLY A 28 -7.84 -0.29 19.74
CA GLY A 28 -7.63 -1.73 19.85
C GLY A 28 -6.20 -1.99 20.26
N LEU A 29 -6.04 -2.69 21.38
CA LEU A 29 -4.80 -3.38 21.71
C LEU A 29 -5.09 -4.86 21.51
N SER A 30 -4.57 -5.44 20.44
CA SER A 30 -4.42 -6.88 20.36
C SER A 30 -3.26 -7.23 21.31
N GLN A 31 -3.56 -7.48 22.58
CA GLN A 31 -2.54 -8.02 23.50
C GLN A 31 -2.29 -9.49 23.12
N ASN A 32 -1.13 -9.71 22.51
CA ASN A 32 -0.24 -10.85 22.67
C ASN A 32 -0.91 -12.18 23.07
N ASN A 33 -1.29 -12.97 22.08
CA ASN A 33 -0.73 -14.33 22.11
C ASN A 33 0.78 -14.15 21.91
N GLU A 34 1.63 -14.85 22.67
CA GLU A 34 3.10 -14.66 22.74
C GLU A 34 3.85 -14.71 21.38
N ASN A 35 3.14 -14.98 20.28
CA ASN A 35 3.68 -15.13 18.93
C ASN A 35 3.31 -13.99 17.96
N ASN A 36 2.46 -13.03 18.35
CA ASN A 36 2.04 -11.96 17.43
C ASN A 36 2.92 -10.70 17.59
N PRO A 37 3.36 -10.07 16.48
CA PRO A 37 4.08 -8.81 16.55
C PRO A 37 3.19 -7.69 17.13
N PRO A 38 3.77 -6.70 17.82
CA PRO A 38 3.01 -5.56 18.31
C PRO A 38 2.41 -4.77 17.15
N VAL A 39 1.13 -4.40 17.27
CA VAL A 39 0.42 -3.53 16.33
C VAL A 39 -0.19 -2.37 17.11
N LEU A 40 -0.04 -1.16 16.58
CA LEU A 40 -0.65 0.05 17.10
C LEU A 40 -1.68 0.58 16.11
N ILE A 41 -2.95 0.62 16.51
CA ILE A 41 -4.06 1.18 15.72
C ILE A 41 -4.57 2.46 16.39
N GLU A 42 -4.52 3.56 15.66
CA GLU A 42 -4.96 4.88 16.11
C GLU A 42 -6.10 5.41 15.24
N LYS A 43 -7.21 5.85 15.85
CA LYS A 43 -8.26 6.55 15.11
C LYS A 43 -7.81 7.95 14.71
N GLY A 44 -7.76 8.21 13.41
CA GLY A 44 -7.60 9.53 12.84
C GLY A 44 -8.89 10.37 12.88
N PRO A 45 -8.86 11.59 12.32
CA PRO A 45 -10.06 12.41 12.19
C PRO A 45 -11.07 11.80 11.22
N ILE A 46 -12.35 12.09 11.45
CA ILE A 46 -13.38 11.93 10.41
C ILE A 46 -13.14 13.00 9.34
N GLN A 47 -13.06 12.59 8.08
CA GLN A 47 -12.90 13.47 6.93
C GLN A 47 -14.13 13.43 6.04
N LYS A 48 -14.40 14.51 5.32
CA LYS A 48 -15.36 14.50 4.22
C LYS A 48 -14.66 14.04 2.97
N SER A 49 -15.19 13.00 2.34
CA SER A 49 -14.72 12.50 1.04
C SER A 49 -15.76 12.75 -0.03
N ILE A 50 -15.32 13.22 -1.20
CA ILE A 50 -16.11 13.27 -2.43
C ILE A 50 -15.81 11.98 -3.20
N LEU A 51 -16.83 11.15 -3.42
CA LEU A 51 -16.70 9.94 -4.22
C LEU A 51 -16.56 10.29 -5.70
N TYR A 52 -15.62 9.67 -6.39
CA TYR A 52 -15.36 9.98 -7.80
C TYR A 52 -16.49 9.52 -8.72
N TYR A 53 -17.13 8.40 -8.39
CA TYR A 53 -18.11 7.79 -9.29
C TYR A 53 -19.45 8.56 -9.38
N ASP A 54 -19.85 9.31 -8.35
CA ASP A 54 -21.11 10.07 -8.34
C ASP A 54 -21.03 11.48 -7.77
N GLY A 55 -19.87 11.90 -7.25
CA GLY A 55 -19.66 13.20 -6.62
C GLY A 55 -20.35 13.37 -5.26
N SER A 56 -20.93 12.31 -4.69
CA SER A 56 -21.55 12.36 -3.36
C SER A 56 -20.50 12.56 -2.27
N ILE A 57 -20.93 13.16 -1.15
CA ILE A 57 -20.07 13.42 0.00
C ILE A 57 -20.39 12.42 1.09
N ILE A 58 -19.37 11.70 1.57
CA ILE A 58 -19.47 10.80 2.71
C ILE A 58 -18.57 11.26 3.86
N GLU A 59 -18.88 10.80 5.07
CA GLU A 59 -17.99 10.89 6.22
C GLU A 59 -17.13 9.63 6.28
N LEU A 60 -15.81 9.81 6.33
CA LEU A 60 -14.82 8.75 6.29
C LEU A 60 -14.01 8.80 7.59
N GLN A 61 -14.13 7.77 8.41
CA GLN A 61 -13.23 7.58 9.55
C GLN A 61 -11.84 7.25 9.01
N THR A 62 -10.83 8.06 9.33
CA THR A 62 -9.43 7.70 8.98
C THR A 62 -8.75 6.99 10.13
N GLU A 63 -7.75 6.18 9.85
CA GLU A 63 -7.02 5.39 10.85
C GLU A 63 -5.54 5.33 10.49
N VAL A 64 -4.70 5.02 11.47
CA VAL A 64 -3.26 4.77 11.27
C VAL A 64 -2.97 3.42 11.87
N VAL A 65 -2.37 2.53 11.09
CA VAL A 65 -1.88 1.24 11.58
C VAL A 65 -0.36 1.27 11.50
N SER A 66 0.28 1.14 12.66
CA SER A 66 1.73 1.05 12.77
C SER A 66 2.09 -0.37 13.20
N GLN A 67 2.98 -1.00 12.45
CA GLN A 67 3.49 -2.34 12.74
C GLN A 67 4.93 -2.44 12.25
N LEU A 68 5.64 -3.48 12.67
CA LEU A 68 6.95 -3.81 12.11
C LEU A 68 6.82 -4.56 10.79
N ILE A 69 7.86 -4.50 9.96
CA ILE A 69 7.95 -5.34 8.77
C ILE A 69 8.08 -6.81 9.19
N SER A 70 7.67 -7.71 8.31
CA SER A 70 7.95 -9.15 8.38
C SER A 70 9.43 -9.47 8.65
N ASP A 71 9.73 -10.67 9.16
CA ASP A 71 11.05 -11.12 9.68
C ASP A 71 11.51 -10.45 10.99
N SER A 72 10.78 -9.46 11.50
CA SER A 72 11.01 -8.94 12.86
C SER A 72 10.62 -10.00 13.88
N ASP A 73 11.57 -10.51 14.65
CA ASP A 73 11.27 -11.38 15.79
C ASP A 73 10.29 -10.63 16.73
N PRO A 74 9.03 -11.08 16.87
CA PRO A 74 8.03 -10.34 17.65
C PRO A 74 8.41 -10.27 19.13
N THR A 75 9.38 -11.08 19.57
CA THR A 75 9.92 -11.03 20.93
C THR A 75 10.96 -9.92 21.14
N VAL A 76 11.50 -9.31 20.06
CA VAL A 76 12.52 -8.26 20.18
C VAL A 76 11.95 -6.86 20.37
N MET A 77 10.64 -6.67 20.20
CA MET A 77 9.99 -5.38 20.41
C MET A 77 8.69 -5.53 21.20
N THR A 78 8.56 -4.75 22.27
CA THR A 78 7.28 -4.63 22.98
C THR A 78 6.37 -3.60 22.31
N LEU A 79 5.07 -3.64 22.61
CA LEU A 79 4.14 -2.61 22.15
C LEU A 79 4.53 -1.19 22.64
N GLU A 80 5.15 -1.07 23.81
CA GLU A 80 5.62 0.21 24.32
C GLU A 80 6.82 0.73 23.53
N ASP A 81 7.71 -0.15 23.07
CA ASP A 81 8.81 0.23 22.17
C ASP A 81 8.27 0.72 20.82
N LEU A 82 7.28 0.02 20.26
CA LEU A 82 6.61 0.43 19.02
C LEU A 82 5.94 1.82 19.19
N LYS A 83 5.22 2.04 20.29
CA LYS A 83 4.63 3.34 20.61
C LYS A 83 5.69 4.43 20.70
N ALA A 84 6.81 4.15 21.39
CA ALA A 84 7.90 5.10 21.52
C ALA A 84 8.49 5.49 20.16
N ILE A 85 8.71 4.53 19.26
CA ILE A 85 9.20 4.78 17.90
C ILE A 85 8.20 5.64 17.11
N VAL A 86 6.93 5.26 17.10
CA VAL A 86 5.87 5.99 16.36
C VAL A 86 5.72 7.41 16.86
N TYR A 87 5.70 7.62 18.18
CA TYR A 87 5.55 8.94 18.78
C TYR A 87 6.80 9.80 18.63
N SER A 88 8.00 9.24 18.78
CA SER A 88 9.26 9.95 18.52
C SER A 88 9.34 10.48 17.09
N ARG A 89 8.99 9.63 16.11
CA ARG A 89 8.90 10.06 14.71
C ARG A 89 7.86 11.16 14.52
N ARG A 90 6.65 11.01 15.06
CA ARG A 90 5.60 12.04 14.93
C ARG A 90 6.08 13.37 15.49
N GLU A 91 6.72 13.34 16.65
CA GLU A 91 7.30 14.52 17.29
C GLU A 91 8.39 15.18 16.42
N SER A 92 9.21 14.43 15.67
CA SER A 92 10.23 15.00 14.78
C SER A 92 9.61 15.83 13.64
N PHE A 93 8.41 15.48 13.19
CA PHE A 93 7.66 16.25 12.17
C PHE A 93 6.76 17.35 12.75
N GLU A 94 6.41 17.29 14.04
CA GLU A 94 5.59 18.32 14.70
C GLU A 94 6.41 19.51 15.22
N ASN A 95 7.65 19.27 15.65
CA ASN A 95 8.48 20.26 16.35
C ASN A 95 9.11 21.35 15.45
N GLU A 96 8.51 21.66 14.30
CA GLU A 96 8.97 22.70 13.35
C GLU A 96 10.47 22.59 12.98
N GLN A 97 11.05 21.39 13.03
CA GLN A 97 12.35 21.15 12.44
C GLN A 97 12.29 21.46 10.93
N GLU A 98 13.44 21.73 10.32
CA GLU A 98 13.56 22.00 8.89
C GLU A 98 13.14 20.73 8.12
N ILE A 99 11.83 20.60 7.83
CA ILE A 99 11.30 19.54 6.99
C ILE A 99 11.88 19.78 5.60
N VAL A 100 12.69 18.84 5.14
CA VAL A 100 13.18 18.84 3.77
C VAL A 100 12.16 18.08 2.94
N VAL A 101 11.63 18.74 1.92
CA VAL A 101 10.70 18.13 0.96
C VAL A 101 11.51 17.67 -0.23
N VAL A 102 11.57 16.35 -0.43
CA VAL A 102 11.97 15.76 -1.69
C VAL A 102 10.71 15.67 -2.54
N ASN A 103 10.77 16.30 -3.71
CA ASN A 103 9.72 16.31 -4.71
C ASN A 103 10.34 16.71 -6.06
N ASN A 104 10.23 15.81 -7.02
CA ASN A 104 10.48 16.12 -8.42
C ASN A 104 9.38 17.07 -8.95
N ASN A 105 9.56 18.39 -8.77
CA ASN A 105 8.67 19.51 -9.14
C ASN A 105 8.20 19.59 -10.62
N ASN A 106 8.31 18.52 -11.39
CA ASN A 106 7.77 18.40 -12.72
C ASN A 106 6.23 18.39 -12.65
N PRO A 107 5.53 19.21 -13.46
CA PRO A 107 4.08 19.10 -13.59
C PRO A 107 3.77 17.78 -14.30
N ARG A 108 3.58 16.70 -13.54
CA ARG A 108 3.24 15.39 -14.05
C ARG A 108 1.72 15.27 -14.22
N SER A 109 1.31 14.55 -15.27
CA SER A 109 -0.08 14.17 -15.52
C SER A 109 -0.48 12.85 -14.85
N GLY A 110 0.36 12.33 -13.94
CA GLY A 110 0.20 11.04 -13.29
C GLY A 110 0.73 11.07 -11.86
N LEU A 111 1.28 9.95 -11.37
CA LEU A 111 1.66 9.78 -9.97
C LEU A 111 2.68 10.84 -9.55
N ASN A 112 2.46 11.40 -8.36
CA ASN A 112 3.36 12.35 -7.71
C ASN A 112 3.72 11.81 -6.32
N ILE A 113 4.96 11.35 -6.16
CA ILE A 113 5.50 10.94 -4.86
C ILE A 113 6.12 12.17 -4.21
N VAL A 114 5.91 12.34 -2.90
CA VAL A 114 6.49 13.41 -2.11
C VAL A 114 7.00 12.83 -0.81
N PHE A 115 8.30 12.97 -0.54
CA PHE A 115 8.86 12.63 0.75
C PHE A 115 9.09 13.87 1.60
N ASN A 116 8.45 13.91 2.78
CA ASN A 116 8.83 14.84 3.83
C ASN A 116 9.87 14.15 4.70
N THR A 117 11.05 14.72 4.83
CA THR A 117 12.09 14.18 5.70
C THR A 117 12.35 15.13 6.86
N ASP A 118 12.68 14.60 8.02
CA ASP A 118 13.15 15.44 9.13
C ASP A 118 14.60 15.92 8.89
N GLY A 119 15.09 16.80 9.77
CA GLY A 119 16.42 17.39 9.64
C GLY A 119 17.59 16.43 9.93
N SER A 120 17.31 15.18 10.31
CA SER A 120 18.34 14.18 10.64
C SER A 120 18.73 13.28 9.48
N VAL A 121 18.05 13.41 8.34
CA VAL A 121 18.21 12.51 7.19
C VAL A 121 19.63 12.58 6.60
N PRO A 122 20.30 11.43 6.40
CA PRO A 122 21.62 11.38 5.77
C PRO A 122 21.63 12.04 4.38
N ALA A 123 22.70 12.77 4.06
CA ALA A 123 22.78 13.50 2.79
C ALA A 123 22.65 12.61 1.55
N GLY A 124 23.15 11.37 1.60
CA GLY A 124 22.99 10.38 0.52
C GLY A 124 21.54 9.95 0.33
N ALA A 125 20.75 9.88 1.40
CA ALA A 125 19.35 9.48 1.36
C ALA A 125 18.48 10.46 0.57
N LEU A 126 18.75 11.76 0.63
CA LEU A 126 17.97 12.77 -0.11
C LEU A 126 18.04 12.57 -1.63
N VAL A 127 19.21 12.19 -2.15
CA VAL A 127 19.39 11.89 -3.58
C VAL A 127 18.68 10.58 -3.92
N ALA A 128 18.91 9.54 -3.12
CA ALA A 128 18.29 8.23 -3.33
C ALA A 128 16.75 8.27 -3.25
N LEU A 129 16.18 9.10 -2.36
CA LEU A 129 14.73 9.35 -2.31
C LEU A 129 14.23 9.96 -3.63
N GLY A 130 14.94 10.91 -4.22
CA GLY A 130 14.59 11.47 -5.53
C GLY A 130 14.66 10.45 -6.67
N ASP A 131 15.56 9.47 -6.57
CA ASP A 131 15.64 8.33 -7.48
C ASP A 131 14.44 7.38 -7.29
N CYS A 132 14.03 7.10 -6.05
CA CYS A 132 12.82 6.34 -5.73
C CYS A 132 11.55 7.02 -6.27
N GLU A 133 11.42 8.34 -6.10
CA GLU A 133 10.33 9.13 -6.70
C GLU A 133 10.32 8.94 -8.21
N THR A 134 11.46 9.20 -8.87
CA THR A 134 11.56 9.08 -10.33
C THR A 134 11.18 7.69 -10.81
N TYR A 135 11.62 6.65 -10.09
CA TYR A 135 11.33 5.28 -10.42
C TYR A 135 9.81 4.99 -10.37
N LEU A 136 9.16 5.27 -9.24
CA LEU A 136 7.71 5.03 -9.04
C LEU A 136 6.85 5.85 -10.00
N GLU A 137 7.15 7.14 -10.15
CA GLU A 137 6.39 8.05 -10.99
C GLU A 137 6.56 7.78 -12.50
N ASN A 138 7.51 6.93 -12.89
CA ASN A 138 7.65 6.43 -14.26
C ASN A 138 6.93 5.11 -14.48
N LEU A 139 6.56 4.39 -13.40
CA LEU A 139 5.82 3.14 -13.47
C LEU A 139 4.31 3.37 -13.47
N PHE A 140 3.83 4.31 -12.66
CA PHE A 140 2.40 4.46 -12.40
C PHE A 140 1.79 5.73 -13.01
N GLY A 141 0.54 5.60 -13.47
CA GLY A 141 -0.15 6.61 -14.26
C GLY A 141 -1.15 7.47 -13.49
N ASP A 142 -1.60 7.05 -12.31
CA ASP A 142 -2.69 7.72 -11.60
C ASP A 142 -2.34 9.14 -11.18
N PRO A 143 -3.19 10.14 -11.47
CA PRO A 143 -2.91 11.53 -11.14
C PRO A 143 -3.16 11.86 -9.66
N ILE A 144 -2.58 11.06 -8.75
CA ILE A 144 -2.66 11.25 -7.30
C ILE A 144 -1.34 11.77 -6.73
N THR A 145 -1.43 12.40 -5.56
CA THR A 145 -0.26 12.71 -4.74
C THR A 145 -0.19 11.79 -3.53
N VAL A 146 0.94 11.10 -3.42
CA VAL A 146 1.31 10.22 -2.33
C VAL A 146 2.39 10.94 -1.53
N THR A 147 2.03 11.38 -0.33
CA THR A 147 2.97 12.06 0.57
C THR A 147 3.27 11.15 1.74
N ALA A 148 4.54 10.81 1.94
CA ALA A 148 5.01 10.02 3.05
C ALA A 148 6.02 10.80 3.90
N ASN A 149 5.97 10.60 5.21
CA ASN A 149 7.00 11.12 6.12
C ASN A 149 8.10 10.08 6.27
N VAL A 150 9.37 10.47 6.14
CA VAL A 150 10.53 9.56 6.22
C VAL A 150 11.48 10.03 7.33
N ALA A 151 11.72 9.18 8.31
CA ALA A 151 12.63 9.42 9.42
C ALA A 151 13.68 8.32 9.54
N PHE A 152 14.73 8.61 10.31
CA PHE A 152 15.78 7.67 10.66
C PHE A 152 15.86 7.52 12.17
N ALA A 153 15.87 6.30 12.68
CA ALA A 153 15.96 6.02 14.11
C ALA A 153 16.53 4.62 14.35
N ASP A 154 17.02 4.37 15.57
CA ASP A 154 17.45 3.03 15.97
C ASP A 154 16.19 2.13 16.03
N LEU A 155 16.17 1.08 15.20
CA LEU A 155 15.16 0.02 15.26
C LEU A 155 15.81 -1.26 15.81
N PRO A 156 15.04 -2.21 16.38
CA PRO A 156 15.60 -3.48 16.82
C PRO A 156 16.41 -4.22 15.75
N SER A 157 17.36 -5.02 16.23
CA SER A 157 18.19 -5.86 15.37
C SER A 157 17.33 -6.75 14.47
N GLY A 158 17.65 -6.77 13.18
CA GLY A 158 16.93 -7.50 12.14
C GLY A 158 15.97 -6.64 11.33
N ILE A 159 15.68 -5.42 11.78
CA ILE A 159 14.67 -4.54 11.18
C ILE A 159 15.36 -3.43 10.38
N LEU A 160 15.27 -3.49 9.05
CA LEU A 160 15.83 -2.48 8.16
C LEU A 160 14.98 -1.21 8.10
N GLY A 161 13.66 -1.37 8.15
CA GLY A 161 12.70 -0.29 8.07
C GLY A 161 11.41 -0.59 8.82
N GLN A 162 10.52 0.38 8.83
CA GLN A 162 9.18 0.24 9.35
C GLN A 162 8.24 1.22 8.66
N THR A 163 7.10 0.73 8.18
CA THR A 163 6.04 1.58 7.62
C THR A 163 4.80 1.63 8.52
N SER A 164 4.20 2.81 8.63
CA SER A 164 2.91 3.04 9.26
C SER A 164 1.94 3.60 8.23
N VAL A 165 0.97 2.78 7.85
CA VAL A 165 0.05 3.08 6.75
C VAL A 165 -1.17 3.80 7.28
N TYR A 166 -1.61 4.83 6.57
CA TYR A 166 -2.81 5.59 6.89
C TYR A 166 -3.96 5.07 6.05
N TYR A 167 -5.10 4.83 6.69
CA TYR A 167 -6.26 4.22 6.07
C TYR A 167 -7.44 5.19 5.96
N ALA A 168 -8.19 4.99 4.89
CA ALA A 168 -9.60 5.29 4.78
C ALA A 168 -10.38 4.13 5.40
N GLY A 169 -10.71 4.24 6.68
CA GLY A 169 -11.36 3.20 7.45
C GLY A 169 -12.85 3.07 7.12
N SER A 170 -13.36 1.83 7.17
CA SER A 170 -14.78 1.50 7.05
C SER A 170 -15.46 1.96 5.75
N VAL A 171 -14.76 1.88 4.61
CA VAL A 171 -15.39 2.11 3.30
C VAL A 171 -16.35 0.96 3.01
N THR A 172 -17.60 1.26 2.68
CA THR A 172 -18.57 0.20 2.36
C THR A 172 -18.14 -0.60 1.13
N TRP A 173 -18.51 -1.88 1.07
CA TRP A 173 -18.28 -2.70 -0.11
C TRP A 173 -18.93 -2.07 -1.36
N THR A 174 -20.14 -1.52 -1.21
CA THR A 174 -20.81 -0.82 -2.32
C THR A 174 -19.98 0.35 -2.86
N ASN A 175 -19.41 1.19 -2.00
CA ASN A 175 -18.56 2.30 -2.46
C ASN A 175 -17.24 1.80 -3.04
N SER A 176 -16.65 0.75 -2.44
CA SER A 176 -15.43 0.11 -2.93
C SER A 176 -15.62 -0.44 -4.35
N ARG A 177 -16.67 -1.24 -4.55
CA ARG A 177 -17.03 -1.81 -5.86
C ARG A 177 -17.36 -0.72 -6.88
N ASN A 178 -18.14 0.29 -6.50
CA ASN A 178 -18.50 1.36 -7.44
C ASN A 178 -17.28 2.22 -7.83
N GLY A 179 -16.36 2.47 -6.90
CA GLY A 179 -15.07 3.11 -7.19
C GLY A 179 -14.27 2.28 -8.20
N LEU A 180 -14.02 1.01 -7.87
CA LEU A 180 -13.34 0.04 -8.75
C LEU A 180 -13.96 -0.05 -10.15
N GLN A 181 -15.29 0.01 -10.26
CA GLN A 181 -15.99 -0.04 -11.54
C GLN A 181 -15.95 1.28 -12.32
N ASN A 182 -15.90 2.41 -11.61
CA ASN A 182 -15.84 3.72 -12.23
C ASN A 182 -14.44 4.05 -12.73
N ASP A 183 -13.43 3.53 -12.04
CA ASP A 183 -12.01 3.74 -12.34
C ASP A 183 -11.45 2.70 -13.33
N MET A 184 -12.34 1.85 -13.88
CA MET A 184 -11.97 0.91 -14.94
C MET A 184 -11.51 1.68 -16.18
N ASP A 185 -10.43 1.20 -16.78
CA ASP A 185 -10.07 1.58 -18.15
C ASP A 185 -10.52 0.51 -19.18
N TYR A 186 -9.89 0.47 -20.35
CA TYR A 186 -10.32 -0.39 -21.46
C TYR A 186 -10.02 -1.88 -21.21
N ASP A 187 -9.01 -2.21 -20.42
CA ASP A 187 -8.59 -3.59 -20.22
C ASP A 187 -8.76 -4.11 -18.80
N ASP A 188 -9.24 -3.26 -17.91
CA ASP A 188 -9.98 -3.68 -16.73
C ASP A 188 -11.26 -4.43 -17.13
N VAL A 189 -11.27 -5.76 -16.96
CA VAL A 189 -12.48 -6.59 -17.18
C VAL A 189 -13.05 -7.09 -15.87
N ILE A 190 -12.18 -7.43 -14.91
CA ILE A 190 -12.55 -8.19 -13.72
C ILE A 190 -13.47 -7.40 -12.76
N GLN A 191 -13.37 -6.08 -12.74
CA GLN A 191 -14.15 -5.19 -11.87
C GLN A 191 -15.65 -5.24 -12.19
N ASN A 192 -16.02 -5.54 -13.45
CA ASN A 192 -17.42 -5.78 -13.84
C ASN A 192 -18.01 -7.04 -13.19
N TRP A 193 -17.15 -7.96 -12.77
CA TRP A 193 -17.50 -9.26 -12.20
C TRP A 193 -17.30 -9.33 -10.68
N LEU A 194 -17.03 -8.20 -10.03
CA LEU A 194 -17.03 -8.11 -8.58
C LEU A 194 -18.43 -8.39 -7.99
N PRO A 195 -18.53 -9.02 -6.80
CA PRO A 195 -19.79 -9.31 -6.11
C PRO A 195 -20.77 -8.13 -6.10
N SER A 196 -21.91 -8.28 -6.78
CA SER A 196 -22.82 -7.15 -7.08
C SER A 196 -23.72 -6.71 -5.93
N GLY A 197 -23.68 -7.43 -4.79
CA GLY A 197 -24.46 -7.10 -3.61
C GLY A 197 -23.85 -5.94 -2.80
N SER A 198 -24.42 -5.70 -1.62
CA SER A 198 -23.81 -4.82 -0.61
C SER A 198 -22.75 -5.52 0.23
N THR A 199 -22.38 -6.75 -0.14
CA THR A 199 -21.37 -7.55 0.55
C THR A 199 -20.49 -8.34 -0.43
N ILE A 200 -19.30 -8.70 0.05
CA ILE A 200 -18.31 -9.59 -0.60
C ILE A 200 -18.16 -10.88 0.24
N PRO A 201 -18.21 -12.08 -0.37
CA PRO A 201 -18.03 -13.33 0.35
C PRO A 201 -16.56 -13.57 0.70
N VAL A 202 -16.28 -13.88 1.96
CA VAL A 202 -14.92 -14.08 2.51
C VAL A 202 -14.90 -15.32 3.41
N ARG A 203 -13.80 -16.07 3.36
CA ARG A 203 -13.45 -17.17 4.26
C ARG A 203 -12.23 -16.76 5.09
N TYR A 204 -12.38 -16.76 6.41
CA TYR A 204 -11.28 -16.50 7.36
C TYR A 204 -10.64 -17.77 7.92
N ASN A 205 -10.99 -18.92 7.36
CA ASN A 205 -10.43 -20.20 7.79
C ASN A 205 -10.50 -21.18 6.61
N ASP A 206 -9.34 -21.56 6.10
CA ASP A 206 -9.18 -22.43 4.94
C ASP A 206 -9.73 -23.84 5.18
N ASP A 207 -9.70 -24.30 6.42
CA ASP A 207 -10.20 -25.61 6.84
C ASP A 207 -11.72 -25.62 7.09
N SER A 208 -12.38 -24.46 7.03
CA SER A 208 -13.82 -24.28 7.25
C SER A 208 -14.54 -23.92 5.96
N SER A 209 -15.76 -24.41 5.73
CA SER A 209 -16.62 -23.94 4.63
C SER A 209 -17.46 -22.71 5.00
N THR A 210 -17.20 -22.08 6.14
CA THR A 210 -17.96 -20.91 6.62
C THR A 210 -17.60 -19.70 5.78
N ILE A 211 -18.62 -19.01 5.25
CA ILE A 211 -18.48 -17.78 4.48
C ILE A 211 -19.08 -16.64 5.29
N THR A 212 -18.29 -15.60 5.50
CA THR A 212 -18.72 -14.31 6.03
C THR A 212 -19.00 -13.38 4.85
N ASN A 213 -20.09 -12.63 4.91
CA ASN A 213 -20.42 -11.63 3.90
C ASN A 213 -20.01 -10.25 4.42
N GLU A 214 -18.81 -9.80 4.04
CA GLU A 214 -18.29 -8.52 4.50
C GLU A 214 -18.96 -7.35 3.80
N ASN A 215 -19.28 -6.32 4.56
CA ASN A 215 -19.93 -5.12 4.04
C ASN A 215 -19.00 -3.92 3.92
N ARG A 216 -17.71 -4.09 4.22
CA ARG A 216 -16.69 -3.04 4.18
C ARG A 216 -15.33 -3.58 3.76
N VAL A 217 -14.49 -2.67 3.30
CA VAL A 217 -13.09 -2.89 2.92
C VAL A 217 -12.27 -1.75 3.52
N PHE A 218 -11.10 -2.07 4.02
CA PHE A 218 -10.14 -1.10 4.48
C PHE A 218 -9.19 -0.72 3.34
N TRP A 219 -9.07 0.58 3.10
CA TRP A 219 -8.27 1.11 1.99
C TRP A 219 -7.10 1.91 2.55
N SER A 220 -5.89 1.68 2.06
CA SER A 220 -4.81 2.66 2.24
C SER A 220 -5.28 4.00 1.66
N LYS A 221 -4.83 5.13 2.23
CA LYS A 221 -5.20 6.44 1.68
C LYS A 221 -4.69 6.61 0.25
N ALA A 222 -3.58 5.99 -0.13
CA ALA A 222 -3.09 6.01 -1.50
C ALA A 222 -4.10 5.34 -2.45
N ASN A 223 -4.49 4.08 -2.20
CA ASN A 223 -5.48 3.37 -3.01
C ASN A 223 -6.84 4.07 -3.00
N TYR A 224 -7.28 4.61 -1.85
CA TYR A 224 -8.53 5.35 -1.77
C TYR A 224 -8.53 6.60 -2.67
N ARG A 225 -7.39 7.31 -2.74
CA ARG A 225 -7.22 8.50 -3.59
C ARG A 225 -7.19 8.18 -5.07
N ALA A 226 -6.67 7.02 -5.45
CA ALA A 226 -6.67 6.56 -6.84
C ALA A 226 -8.11 6.25 -7.25
N VAL A 227 -8.77 5.37 -6.50
CA VAL A 227 -9.95 4.66 -7.01
C VAL A 227 -11.29 5.24 -6.55
N ILE A 228 -11.39 5.67 -5.28
CA ILE A 228 -12.71 5.84 -4.64
C ILE A 228 -13.08 7.30 -4.47
N GLY A 229 -12.18 8.12 -3.91
CA GLY A 229 -12.54 9.48 -3.56
C GLY A 229 -11.44 10.30 -2.90
N THR A 230 -11.79 11.53 -2.54
CA THR A 230 -10.84 12.48 -1.96
C THR A 230 -10.57 12.19 -0.47
N VAL A 231 -9.31 12.09 -0.07
CA VAL A 231 -8.90 12.10 1.35
C VAL A 231 -7.61 12.89 1.53
N SER A 232 -7.51 13.66 2.61
CA SER A 232 -6.39 14.59 2.85
C SER A 232 -5.32 14.03 3.81
N GLY A 233 -4.16 14.71 3.84
CA GLY A 233 -3.03 14.40 4.71
C GLY A 233 -1.95 13.54 4.06
N ILE A 234 -1.03 13.01 4.87
CA ILE A 234 -0.07 12.00 4.41
C ILE A 234 -0.76 10.63 4.24
N VAL A 235 -0.15 9.76 3.43
CA VAL A 235 -0.60 8.37 3.25
C VAL A 235 0.12 7.39 4.17
N GLY A 236 1.23 7.83 4.75
CA GLY A 236 2.23 6.92 5.28
C GLY A 236 3.32 7.60 6.07
N ALA A 237 3.95 6.84 6.94
CA ALA A 237 5.14 7.26 7.67
C ALA A 237 6.13 6.09 7.79
N ILE A 238 7.35 6.34 7.34
CA ILE A 238 8.43 5.37 7.19
C ILE A 238 9.55 5.74 8.16
N THR A 239 10.09 4.74 8.86
CA THR A 239 11.30 4.85 9.69
C THR A 239 12.34 3.88 9.16
N LEU A 240 13.53 4.36 8.84
CA LEU A 240 14.66 3.51 8.44
C LEU A 240 15.69 3.40 9.56
N ASN A 241 16.26 2.21 9.71
CA ASN A 241 17.14 1.91 10.83
C ASN A 241 18.53 2.55 10.68
N THR A 242 18.99 3.27 11.70
CA THR A 242 20.32 3.90 11.75
C THR A 242 21.47 2.95 12.08
N ASP A 243 21.19 1.74 12.57
CA ASP A 243 22.20 0.73 12.91
C ASP A 243 22.83 0.05 11.69
N TYR A 244 22.22 0.19 10.51
CA TYR A 244 22.68 -0.42 9.28
C TYR A 244 23.48 0.54 8.40
N THR A 245 24.45 -0.03 7.66
CA THR A 245 25.14 0.71 6.61
C THR A 245 24.30 0.69 5.35
N TRP A 246 23.83 1.86 4.94
CA TRP A 246 23.06 2.08 3.73
C TRP A 246 23.94 2.40 2.53
N ASP A 247 23.69 1.71 1.42
CA ASP A 247 24.15 2.12 0.10
C ASP A 247 23.07 2.96 -0.57
N TYR A 248 23.40 4.20 -0.92
CA TYR A 248 22.48 5.16 -1.53
C TYR A 248 22.63 5.23 -3.07
N ASP A 249 23.57 4.49 -3.67
CA ASP A 249 23.79 4.46 -5.12
C ASP A 249 24.04 3.01 -5.59
N PRO A 250 22.97 2.23 -5.82
CA PRO A 250 23.11 0.85 -6.26
C PRO A 250 23.64 0.70 -7.70
N SER A 251 23.79 1.80 -8.45
CA SER A 251 24.26 1.77 -9.85
C SER A 251 25.73 1.37 -9.98
N ASN A 252 26.49 1.44 -8.88
CA ASN A 252 27.92 1.13 -8.84
C ASN A 252 28.23 -0.21 -8.12
N GLY A 253 27.20 -1.02 -7.83
CA GLY A 253 27.24 -2.14 -6.90
C GLY A 253 26.64 -1.75 -5.55
N VAL A 254 26.55 -2.69 -4.61
CA VAL A 254 26.01 -2.42 -3.26
C VAL A 254 26.98 -2.88 -2.18
N SER A 255 27.28 -1.97 -1.25
CA SER A 255 27.99 -2.25 0.00
C SER A 255 27.10 -1.94 1.21
N GLY A 256 26.75 -2.96 1.99
CA GLY A 256 25.73 -2.81 3.04
C GLY A 256 24.35 -3.18 2.49
N PHE A 257 23.30 -2.45 2.83
CA PHE A 257 21.95 -2.67 2.31
C PHE A 257 21.60 -1.60 1.28
N SER A 258 20.97 -1.98 0.17
CA SER A 258 20.47 -1.02 -0.81
C SER A 258 19.33 -0.20 -0.22
N PHE A 259 19.55 1.11 -0.07
CA PHE A 259 18.55 2.03 0.43
C PHE A 259 17.33 2.06 -0.48
N ASN A 260 17.53 2.13 -1.81
CA ASN A 260 16.43 2.24 -2.77
C ASN A 260 15.53 1.02 -2.74
N ASP A 261 16.08 -0.19 -2.62
CA ASP A 261 15.29 -1.41 -2.56
C ASP A 261 14.40 -1.42 -1.29
N VAL A 262 14.97 -1.15 -0.12
CA VAL A 262 14.20 -1.09 1.13
C VAL A 262 13.19 0.05 1.11
N MET A 263 13.59 1.25 0.67
CA MET A 263 12.70 2.40 0.62
C MET A 263 11.52 2.15 -0.34
N LEU A 264 11.74 1.54 -1.50
CA LEU A 264 10.66 1.20 -2.43
C LEU A 264 9.73 0.14 -1.85
N HIS A 265 10.27 -0.83 -1.10
CA HIS A 265 9.47 -1.79 -0.35
C HIS A 265 8.55 -1.10 0.66
N GLU A 266 9.11 -0.21 1.49
CA GLU A 266 8.33 0.57 2.46
C GLU A 266 7.24 1.41 1.79
N VAL A 267 7.57 2.07 0.68
CA VAL A 267 6.59 2.83 -0.09
C VAL A 267 5.53 1.91 -0.65
N GLY A 268 5.86 0.69 -1.07
CA GLY A 268 4.91 -0.35 -1.47
C GLY A 268 3.79 -0.57 -0.44
N HIS A 269 4.12 -0.61 0.85
CA HIS A 269 3.10 -0.71 1.90
C HIS A 269 2.19 0.53 1.96
N ASP A 270 2.75 1.74 1.89
CA ASP A 270 1.97 3.00 1.86
C ASP A 270 1.05 3.09 0.63
N LEU A 271 1.56 2.56 -0.47
CA LEU A 271 0.91 2.39 -1.74
C LEU A 271 -0.25 1.40 -1.62
N GLY A 272 -0.16 0.39 -0.77
CA GLY A 272 -1.29 -0.47 -0.39
C GLY A 272 -1.09 -1.94 -0.69
N PHE A 273 0.16 -2.38 -0.87
CA PHE A 273 0.53 -3.79 -0.85
C PHE A 273 0.33 -4.34 0.57
N LEU A 274 -0.92 -4.64 0.90
CA LEU A 274 -1.41 -4.99 2.23
C LEU A 274 -2.53 -6.03 2.12
N SER A 275 -2.51 -7.04 2.97
CA SER A 275 -3.52 -8.10 3.08
C SER A 275 -3.92 -8.23 4.56
N TYR A 276 -5.19 -8.50 4.83
CA TYR A 276 -5.67 -8.73 6.19
C TYR A 276 -5.46 -10.19 6.63
N ALA A 277 -5.00 -11.04 5.72
CA ALA A 277 -4.70 -12.44 6.03
C ALA A 277 -3.51 -12.58 6.98
N GLU A 278 -2.77 -11.52 7.29
CA GLU A 278 -1.78 -11.51 8.37
C GLU A 278 -2.44 -11.94 9.70
N GLU A 279 -1.92 -13.00 10.34
CA GLU A 279 -2.53 -13.65 11.52
C GLU A 279 -2.91 -12.67 12.64
N TRP A 280 -2.09 -11.65 12.80
CA TRP A 280 -2.14 -10.71 13.92
C TRP A 280 -3.17 -9.58 13.75
N LEU A 281 -3.75 -9.41 12.56
CA LEU A 281 -4.83 -8.45 12.31
C LEU A 281 -6.23 -9.05 12.48
N GLN A 282 -6.39 -10.37 12.55
CA GLN A 282 -7.69 -11.08 12.53
C GLN A 282 -8.57 -10.95 13.81
N GLY A 283 -8.58 -9.79 14.47
CA GLY A 283 -9.45 -9.51 15.62
C GLY A 283 -10.88 -9.11 15.22
N ASP A 284 -11.00 -8.40 14.11
CA ASP A 284 -12.26 -8.01 13.49
C ASP A 284 -12.31 -8.67 12.11
N ASN A 285 -13.37 -9.41 11.76
CA ASN A 285 -13.51 -9.99 10.43
C ASN A 285 -13.60 -8.84 9.40
N ASP A 286 -12.49 -8.53 8.74
CA ASP A 286 -12.37 -7.44 7.76
C ASP A 286 -11.39 -7.82 6.65
N ILE A 287 -11.36 -7.03 5.57
CA ILE A 287 -10.49 -7.24 4.42
C ILE A 287 -9.82 -5.94 3.94
N TYR A 288 -8.60 -6.05 3.41
CA TYR A 288 -7.91 -5.00 2.67
C TYR A 288 -8.14 -5.11 1.16
N THR A 289 -7.61 -4.14 0.40
CA THR A 289 -7.85 -4.05 -1.05
C THR A 289 -7.33 -5.26 -1.81
N LEU A 290 -6.16 -5.78 -1.44
CA LEU A 290 -5.57 -6.95 -2.09
C LEU A 290 -6.40 -8.23 -1.87
N ASP A 291 -7.10 -8.32 -0.74
CA ASP A 291 -7.92 -9.48 -0.39
C ASP A 291 -9.14 -9.64 -1.29
N ILE A 292 -9.59 -8.56 -1.96
CA ILE A 292 -10.68 -8.61 -2.94
C ILE A 292 -10.37 -9.62 -4.07
N PHE A 293 -9.09 -9.80 -4.36
CA PHE A 293 -8.55 -10.65 -5.42
C PHE A 293 -7.83 -11.89 -4.87
N ARG A 294 -7.86 -12.11 -3.55
CA ARG A 294 -7.16 -13.22 -2.90
C ARG A 294 -8.06 -14.45 -2.80
N PHE A 295 -7.66 -15.52 -3.47
CA PHE A 295 -8.36 -16.80 -3.50
C PHE A 295 -7.48 -17.94 -3.01
N LYS A 296 -8.08 -19.10 -2.77
CA LYS A 296 -7.32 -20.31 -2.45
C LYS A 296 -6.72 -20.81 -3.76
N ARG A 297 -5.40 -20.99 -3.81
CA ARG A 297 -4.73 -21.45 -5.05
C ARG A 297 -5.11 -22.87 -5.48
N THR A 298 -5.49 -23.72 -4.53
CA THR A 298 -5.85 -25.12 -4.81
C THR A 298 -7.36 -25.32 -4.60
N ASP A 299 -8.11 -25.45 -5.69
CA ASP A 299 -9.59 -25.52 -5.74
C ASP A 299 -10.19 -26.58 -4.80
N GLY A 300 -9.45 -27.66 -4.59
CA GLY A 300 -9.88 -28.78 -3.77
C GLY A 300 -11.20 -29.37 -4.29
N ALA A 301 -12.11 -29.73 -3.37
CA ALA A 301 -13.42 -30.29 -3.72
C ALA A 301 -14.54 -29.24 -3.87
N TYR A 302 -14.24 -27.96 -3.60
CA TYR A 302 -15.25 -26.91 -3.40
C TYR A 302 -15.06 -25.69 -4.29
N ASP A 303 -14.05 -25.71 -5.17
CA ASP A 303 -13.85 -24.69 -6.20
C ASP A 303 -13.67 -23.28 -5.62
N TYR A 304 -12.61 -23.13 -4.81
CA TYR A 304 -12.29 -21.88 -4.10
C TYR A 304 -11.29 -20.97 -4.86
N ASN A 305 -11.06 -21.26 -6.14
CA ASN A 305 -10.37 -20.41 -7.10
C ASN A 305 -11.29 -20.27 -8.32
N PRO A 306 -11.67 -19.07 -8.75
CA PRO A 306 -12.58 -18.92 -9.88
C PRO A 306 -11.88 -19.20 -11.23
N ASP A 307 -12.43 -20.09 -12.05
CA ASP A 307 -11.94 -20.34 -13.42
C ASP A 307 -12.61 -19.43 -14.46
N THR A 308 -13.72 -18.80 -14.08
CA THR A 308 -14.53 -17.96 -14.94
C THR A 308 -14.91 -16.66 -14.25
N TYR A 309 -15.18 -15.63 -15.04
CA TYR A 309 -15.70 -14.37 -14.51
C TYR A 309 -17.03 -14.52 -13.74
N ALA A 310 -17.87 -15.50 -14.11
CA ALA A 310 -19.11 -15.76 -13.38
C ALA A 310 -18.84 -16.35 -11.99
N GLU A 311 -17.86 -17.25 -11.87
CA GLU A 311 -17.40 -17.78 -10.59
C GLU A 311 -16.78 -16.68 -9.74
N PHE A 312 -15.95 -15.80 -10.31
CA PHE A 312 -15.29 -14.69 -9.60
C PHE A 312 -16.25 -13.82 -8.76
N GLN A 313 -17.47 -13.64 -9.25
CA GLN A 313 -18.53 -12.88 -8.58
C GLN A 313 -19.06 -13.55 -7.31
N THR A 314 -18.91 -14.87 -7.19
CA THR A 314 -19.52 -15.69 -6.14
C THR A 314 -18.50 -16.45 -5.29
N THR A 315 -17.31 -16.72 -5.81
CA THR A 315 -16.25 -17.44 -5.11
C THR A 315 -15.81 -16.62 -3.89
N PRO A 316 -15.79 -17.22 -2.69
CA PRO A 316 -15.35 -16.53 -1.49
C PRO A 316 -13.84 -16.27 -1.54
N ARG A 317 -13.45 -15.07 -1.12
CA ARG A 317 -12.04 -14.70 -0.97
C ARG A 317 -11.44 -15.44 0.22
N LEU A 318 -10.16 -15.79 0.16
CA LEU A 318 -9.47 -16.46 1.27
C LEU A 318 -8.61 -15.47 2.05
N VAL A 319 -8.99 -15.17 3.28
CA VAL A 319 -8.24 -14.28 4.19
C VAL A 319 -7.87 -15.08 5.44
N ASP A 320 -6.94 -16.01 5.26
CA ASP A 320 -6.44 -16.89 6.31
C ASP A 320 -4.93 -16.97 6.22
N TYR A 321 -4.27 -16.91 7.38
CA TYR A 321 -2.81 -16.80 7.48
C TYR A 321 -2.12 -18.15 7.25
N ASN A 322 -0.95 -18.11 6.63
CA ASN A 322 -0.11 -19.27 6.34
C ASN A 322 -0.86 -20.32 5.52
N LYS A 323 -1.67 -19.87 4.55
CA LYS A 323 -2.45 -20.71 3.64
C LYS A 323 -2.08 -20.48 2.18
N ASP A 324 -2.27 -21.53 1.38
CA ASP A 324 -1.93 -21.50 -0.04
C ASP A 324 -2.93 -20.64 -0.82
N SER A 325 -2.50 -19.42 -1.15
CA SER A 325 -3.31 -18.38 -1.75
C SER A 325 -2.72 -17.83 -3.04
N VAL A 326 -3.58 -17.20 -3.83
CA VAL A 326 -3.27 -16.61 -5.12
C VAL A 326 -4.03 -15.30 -5.26
N SER A 327 -3.38 -14.30 -5.86
CA SER A 327 -4.07 -13.15 -6.41
C SER A 327 -4.51 -13.53 -7.82
N ASP A 328 -5.81 -13.50 -8.06
CA ASP A 328 -6.41 -13.98 -9.30
C ASP A 328 -7.31 -12.89 -9.92
N ILE A 329 -7.19 -12.75 -11.23
CA ILE A 329 -8.00 -11.88 -12.09
C ILE A 329 -8.57 -12.64 -13.30
N ILE A 330 -8.60 -13.97 -13.25
CA ILE A 330 -8.91 -14.95 -14.30
C ILE A 330 -7.85 -15.03 -15.40
N ASP A 331 -7.43 -13.89 -15.93
CA ASP A 331 -6.46 -13.84 -17.03
C ASP A 331 -5.00 -13.98 -16.55
N ALA A 332 -4.76 -13.79 -15.25
CA ALA A 332 -3.47 -13.98 -14.60
C ALA A 332 -3.64 -14.41 -13.14
N GLU A 333 -2.70 -15.25 -12.69
CA GLU A 333 -2.63 -15.74 -11.32
C GLU A 333 -1.22 -15.52 -10.77
N HIS A 334 -1.15 -14.87 -9.61
CA HIS A 334 0.09 -14.60 -8.91
C HIS A 334 0.05 -15.21 -7.51
N ARG A 335 0.93 -16.19 -7.27
CA ARG A 335 1.01 -16.81 -5.95
C ARG A 335 1.41 -15.77 -4.92
N MET A 336 0.60 -15.67 -3.88
CA MET A 336 0.91 -14.83 -2.73
C MET A 336 1.79 -15.62 -1.78
N SER A 337 2.80 -14.96 -1.24
CA SER A 337 3.47 -15.48 -0.06
C SER A 337 2.47 -15.51 1.09
N ASP A 338 2.59 -16.51 1.95
CA ASP A 338 1.84 -16.56 3.17
C ASP A 338 2.59 -17.44 4.18
N GLY A 339 2.74 -16.94 5.41
CA GLY A 339 3.38 -17.65 6.52
C GLY A 339 4.83 -17.23 6.79
N ASP A 340 5.27 -17.45 8.03
CA ASP A 340 6.56 -17.01 8.59
C ASP A 340 7.79 -17.37 7.72
N PRO A 341 8.62 -16.40 7.28
CA PRO A 341 8.57 -14.97 7.62
C PRO A 341 7.93 -14.06 6.56
N TYR A 342 7.05 -14.59 5.73
CA TYR A 342 6.43 -13.87 4.63
C TYR A 342 5.04 -13.34 4.99
N GLN A 343 4.81 -12.06 4.68
CA GLN A 343 3.51 -11.43 4.80
C GLN A 343 2.57 -11.92 3.70
N ALA A 344 1.29 -12.08 4.04
CA ALA A 344 0.22 -12.37 3.10
C ALA A 344 0.12 -11.35 1.96
N SER A 345 0.58 -10.11 2.19
CA SER A 345 0.67 -9.07 1.15
C SER A 345 1.86 -9.22 0.18
N HIS A 346 2.80 -10.10 0.50
CA HIS A 346 3.99 -10.33 -0.30
C HIS A 346 3.73 -11.33 -1.43
N PHE A 347 4.48 -11.26 -2.52
CA PHE A 347 4.44 -12.30 -3.55
C PHE A 347 5.44 -13.41 -3.22
N TYR A 348 5.15 -14.62 -3.69
CA TYR A 348 5.95 -15.81 -3.38
C TYR A 348 7.43 -15.60 -3.70
N TYR A 349 8.36 -15.86 -2.75
CA TYR A 349 9.79 -15.48 -2.83
C TYR A 349 10.56 -15.92 -4.09
N THR A 350 10.08 -16.93 -4.83
CA THR A 350 10.70 -17.30 -6.12
C THR A 350 10.29 -16.38 -7.27
N ILE A 351 9.36 -15.48 -7.00
CA ILE A 351 8.95 -14.36 -7.82
C ILE A 351 9.69 -13.17 -7.22
N ASN A 352 10.76 -12.72 -7.89
CA ASN A 352 11.36 -11.44 -7.53
C ASN A 352 10.23 -10.40 -7.58
N ALA A 353 10.01 -9.65 -6.51
CA ALA A 353 8.89 -8.75 -6.35
C ALA A 353 9.31 -7.55 -5.48
N LEU A 354 8.64 -6.41 -5.60
CA LEU A 354 8.71 -5.25 -4.69
C LEU A 354 8.48 -5.71 -3.26
N MET A 355 7.51 -6.59 -3.13
CA MET A 355 7.12 -7.23 -1.89
C MET A 355 7.83 -8.57 -1.72
N ALA A 356 9.07 -8.71 -2.21
CA ALA A 356 9.97 -9.76 -1.75
C ALA A 356 10.53 -9.32 -0.39
N PRO A 357 10.19 -10.00 0.72
CA PRO A 357 10.52 -9.51 2.07
C PRO A 357 12.02 -9.46 2.39
N ALA A 358 12.82 -10.19 1.62
CA ALA A 358 14.22 -10.43 1.96
C ALA A 358 15.12 -9.79 0.91
N ILE A 359 15.83 -8.75 1.33
CA ILE A 359 17.04 -8.27 0.66
C ILE A 359 18.24 -8.45 1.59
N GLY A 360 19.22 -9.24 1.16
CA GLY A 360 20.45 -9.43 1.89
C GLY A 360 21.41 -8.24 1.78
N SER A 361 22.35 -8.14 2.71
CA SER A 361 23.45 -7.19 2.54
C SER A 361 24.29 -7.55 1.31
N GLY A 362 24.55 -6.55 0.46
CA GLY A 362 25.26 -6.69 -0.81
C GLY A 362 24.35 -7.08 -1.98
N GLU A 363 23.04 -7.16 -1.78
CA GLU A 363 22.05 -7.47 -2.80
C GLU A 363 21.31 -6.20 -3.25
N THR A 364 20.80 -6.21 -4.49
CA THR A 364 19.94 -5.17 -5.05
C THR A 364 19.21 -5.70 -6.28
N ASN A 365 18.01 -5.17 -6.53
CA ASN A 365 17.26 -5.38 -7.75
C ASN A 365 17.49 -4.29 -8.81
N TYR A 366 18.41 -3.34 -8.57
CA TYR A 366 18.72 -2.27 -9.53
C TYR A 366 19.07 -2.84 -10.94
N PRO A 367 18.55 -2.24 -12.03
CA PRO A 367 17.70 -1.04 -12.08
C PRO A 367 16.19 -1.32 -12.02
N ASN A 368 15.78 -2.58 -11.86
CA ASN A 368 14.38 -3.00 -11.94
C ASN A 368 13.92 -3.49 -10.57
N TYR A 369 13.71 -2.54 -9.66
CA TYR A 369 13.30 -2.82 -8.28
C TYR A 369 11.95 -3.55 -8.19
N MET A 370 11.02 -3.19 -9.08
CA MET A 370 9.76 -3.87 -9.32
C MET A 370 9.86 -4.76 -10.55
N THR A 371 9.31 -5.95 -10.44
CA THR A 371 9.29 -6.94 -11.50
C THR A 371 7.98 -6.91 -12.26
N THR A 372 7.89 -7.79 -13.25
CA THR A 372 6.63 -8.07 -13.93
C THR A 372 5.53 -8.56 -12.99
N ALA A 373 5.79 -9.21 -11.86
CA ALA A 373 4.67 -9.58 -10.98
C ALA A 373 4.10 -8.36 -10.24
N ASP A 374 4.97 -7.43 -9.84
CA ASP A 374 4.56 -6.18 -9.19
C ASP A 374 3.91 -5.23 -10.19
N ILE A 375 4.52 -5.13 -11.38
CA ILE A 375 4.12 -4.19 -12.43
C ILE A 375 3.13 -4.82 -13.39
N LYS A 376 2.92 -6.12 -13.50
CA LYS A 376 1.98 -6.71 -14.50
C LYS A 376 0.72 -7.29 -13.89
N ASN A 377 0.65 -7.23 -12.57
CA ASN A 377 -0.55 -6.69 -11.97
C ASN A 377 -0.81 -5.24 -12.51
N ASN A 378 0.18 -4.37 -12.78
CA ASN A 378 0.01 -2.96 -13.24
C ASN A 378 0.51 -2.54 -14.67
N HIS A 379 0.20 -3.28 -15.76
CA HIS A 379 0.57 -3.04 -17.19
C HIS A 379 1.84 -3.70 -17.80
N LEU A 380 1.78 -4.03 -19.11
CA LEU A 380 2.94 -4.37 -19.96
C LEU A 380 3.58 -3.15 -20.66
N ASN A 381 4.90 -3.23 -20.83
CA ASN A 381 5.75 -2.35 -21.65
C ASN A 381 5.33 -2.20 -23.13
N PRO A 382 5.57 -1.03 -23.76
CA PRO A 382 5.76 -0.92 -25.21
C PRO A 382 7.25 -1.04 -25.59
N PRO A 383 7.63 -1.70 -26.71
CA PRO A 383 9.03 -1.73 -27.13
C PRO A 383 9.32 -0.63 -28.15
N TYR A 384 10.48 0.01 -28.02
CA TYR A 384 11.12 0.66 -29.15
C TYR A 384 11.49 -0.39 -30.21
N SER A 385 10.70 -0.51 -31.28
CA SER A 385 11.14 -0.29 -32.68
C SER A 385 10.07 -0.76 -33.69
N ARG A 386 9.93 0.02 -34.75
CA ARG A 386 8.97 -0.10 -35.84
C ARG A 386 8.94 -1.52 -36.47
N SER A 387 7.80 -2.20 -36.44
CA SER A 387 6.89 -2.41 -37.59
C SER A 387 5.98 -3.63 -37.38
N LEU A 388 4.67 -3.40 -37.57
CA LEU A 388 3.62 -4.36 -37.96
C LEU A 388 3.20 -5.44 -36.92
N ILE A 389 1.92 -5.31 -36.54
CA ILE A 389 0.98 -6.31 -35.97
C ILE A 389 0.81 -6.27 -34.43
N SER A 390 -0.46 -5.97 -34.06
CA SER A 390 -1.20 -6.06 -32.77
C SER A 390 -0.53 -5.43 -31.53
N SER A 391 -1.08 -4.35 -30.94
CA SER A 391 -2.21 -4.35 -29.98
C SER A 391 -2.03 -5.41 -28.89
N ASP A 392 -2.20 -5.02 -27.61
CA ASP A 392 -2.22 -5.86 -26.38
C ASP A 392 -1.02 -5.55 -25.46
N ILE A 393 -1.10 -5.29 -24.15
CA ILE A 393 -2.11 -5.34 -23.06
C ILE A 393 -1.53 -4.42 -21.96
N SER A 394 -2.33 -3.73 -21.15
CA SER A 394 -1.83 -2.75 -20.19
C SER A 394 -2.92 -2.39 -19.14
N SER A 395 -3.07 -3.16 -18.03
CA SER A 395 -3.59 -2.94 -16.63
C SER A 395 -4.46 -4.09 -16.13
N CYS A 396 -4.23 -4.55 -14.90
CA CYS A 396 -5.31 -5.14 -14.09
C CYS A 396 -5.17 -4.91 -12.58
N ALA A 397 -4.22 -4.10 -12.13
CA ALA A 397 -4.09 -3.67 -10.75
C ALA A 397 -3.90 -2.16 -10.61
N HIS A 398 -4.31 -1.42 -11.68
CA HIS A 398 -4.60 0.02 -11.63
C HIS A 398 -5.61 0.40 -10.52
N ASN A 399 -6.18 -0.61 -9.85
CA ASN A 399 -7.42 -0.49 -9.12
C ASN A 399 -7.39 -1.18 -7.74
N ALA A 400 -6.35 -1.92 -7.38
CA ALA A 400 -6.26 -2.53 -6.04
C ALA A 400 -4.96 -2.26 -5.32
N VAL A 401 -3.86 -2.04 -6.07
CA VAL A 401 -2.55 -1.60 -5.59
C VAL A 401 -1.74 -0.98 -6.76
N PHE A 402 -2.12 0.22 -7.21
CA PHE A 402 -1.54 1.02 -8.32
C PHE A 402 -2.17 0.87 -9.65
#